data_AF-A0A7W1N0K5-F1
#
_entry.id   AF-A0A7W1N0K5-F1
#
_cell.length_a   1.000
_cell.length_b   1.000
_cell.length_c   1.000
_cell.angle_alpha   90.00
_cell.angle_beta   90.00
_cell.angle_gamma   90.00
#
_symmetry.space_group_name_H-M   'P 1'
#
loop_
_entity.id
_entity.type
_entity.pdbx_description
1 polymer ?
#
loop_
_entity_poly.entity_id
_entity_poly.type
_entity_poly.pdbx_seq_one_letter_code
_entity_poly.pdbx_strand_id
1 'polypeptide(L)'
;EAGISVEALRRLPEAGIPVLGVCLGHQALAATFGGRVVRGEPVHGKAAAVEHDGRTIFAGLPSPLEAARYHSLVVDPHLPDCLERSAEERGVVMGIRHRELPAEGVQFHPESILTGHGRALLRNFLSSGGVG
;
A
#
# COMPACT_ATOMS: atom_id res chain seq x y z
N GLU A 1 1.78 -6.93 -21.87
CA GLU A 1 3.10 -6.71 -21.21
C GLU A 1 2.97 -6.43 -19.71
N ALA A 2 2.18 -7.21 -18.95
CA ALA A 2 2.12 -7.11 -17.49
C ALA A 2 3.09 -8.08 -16.76
N GLY A 3 3.77 -8.96 -17.51
CA GLY A 3 4.59 -10.04 -16.96
C GLY A 3 5.82 -9.56 -16.19
N ILE A 4 6.51 -8.53 -16.68
CA ILE A 4 7.73 -8.00 -16.04
C ILE A 4 7.40 -7.34 -14.70
N SER A 5 6.28 -6.61 -14.61
CA SER A 5 5.88 -5.93 -13.37
C SER A 5 5.42 -6.93 -12.29
N VAL A 6 4.65 -7.96 -12.66
CA VAL A 6 4.20 -8.98 -11.71
C VAL A 6 5.37 -9.84 -11.21
N GLU A 7 6.29 -10.21 -12.10
CA GLU A 7 7.46 -11.02 -11.72
C GLU A 7 8.42 -10.24 -10.81
N ALA A 8 8.59 -8.93 -11.04
CA ALA A 8 9.35 -8.06 -10.13
C ALA A 8 8.69 -7.91 -8.76
N LEU A 9 7.36 -7.73 -8.71
CA LEU A 9 6.60 -7.62 -7.46
C LEU A 9 6.67 -8.87 -6.58
N ARG A 10 6.97 -10.03 -7.19
CA ARG A 10 7.17 -11.29 -6.47
C ARG A 10 8.64 -11.55 -6.12
N ARG A 11 9.54 -11.43 -7.11
CA ARG A 11 10.95 -11.83 -6.96
C ARG A 11 11.77 -10.89 -6.11
N LEU A 12 11.50 -9.57 -6.16
CA LEU A 12 12.26 -8.61 -5.37
C LEU A 12 12.06 -8.84 -3.86
N PRO A 13 10.81 -8.98 -3.36
CA PRO A 13 10.60 -9.29 -1.95
C PRO A 13 11.13 -10.68 -1.56
N GLU A 14 10.99 -11.70 -2.43
CA GLU A 14 11.58 -13.03 -2.21
C GLU A 14 13.12 -12.98 -2.09
N ALA A 15 13.77 -12.05 -2.78
CA ALA A 15 15.20 -11.78 -2.68
C ALA A 15 15.58 -10.86 -1.50
N GLY A 16 14.61 -10.51 -0.63
CA GLY A 16 14.82 -9.62 0.51
C GLY A 16 14.91 -8.13 0.14
N ILE A 17 14.61 -7.76 -1.11
CA ILE A 17 14.61 -6.36 -1.57
C ILE A 17 13.23 -5.75 -1.27
N PRO A 18 13.16 -4.67 -0.49
CA PRO A 18 11.87 -4.07 -0.16
C PRO A 18 11.14 -3.48 -1.35
N VAL A 19 9.83 -3.69 -1.38
CA VAL A 19 8.94 -3.21 -2.43
C VAL A 19 7.79 -2.43 -1.82
N LEU A 20 7.56 -1.23 -2.36
CA LEU A 20 6.40 -0.40 -2.08
C LEU A 20 5.55 -0.24 -3.34
N GLY A 21 4.36 -0.84 -3.35
CA GLY A 21 3.37 -0.65 -4.41
C GLY A 21 2.50 0.58 -4.14
N VAL A 22 2.47 1.54 -5.06
CA VAL A 22 1.62 2.75 -4.95
C VAL A 22 0.51 2.71 -5.99
N CYS A 23 -0.74 2.97 -5.58
CA CYS A 23 -1.90 3.03 -6.47
C CYS A 23 -2.08 1.74 -7.31
N LEU A 24 -1.78 1.77 -8.62
CA LEU A 24 -1.81 0.58 -9.46
C LEU A 24 -0.78 -0.47 -8.99
N GLY A 25 0.35 -0.03 -8.44
CA GLY A 25 1.35 -0.92 -7.84
C GLY A 25 0.81 -1.65 -6.60
N HIS A 26 -0.04 -1.00 -5.79
CA HIS A 26 -0.72 -1.65 -4.66
C HIS A 26 -1.70 -2.72 -5.15
N GLN A 27 -2.47 -2.43 -6.20
CA GLN A 27 -3.41 -3.37 -6.81
C GLN A 27 -2.68 -4.56 -7.44
N ALA A 28 -1.57 -4.30 -8.14
CA ALA A 28 -0.74 -5.33 -8.73
C ALA A 28 -0.06 -6.19 -7.66
N LEU A 29 0.39 -5.59 -6.55
CA LEU A 29 0.98 -6.32 -5.42
C LEU A 29 -0.07 -7.25 -4.77
N ALA A 30 -1.29 -6.74 -4.51
CA ALA A 30 -2.38 -7.58 -4.03
C ALA A 30 -2.66 -8.77 -4.97
N ALA A 31 -2.81 -8.49 -6.28
CA ALA A 31 -3.09 -9.52 -7.28
C ALA A 31 -1.96 -10.57 -7.38
N THR A 32 -0.70 -10.13 -7.27
CA THR A 32 0.48 -11.01 -7.32
C THR A 32 0.46 -12.07 -6.21
N PHE A 33 -0.05 -11.71 -5.03
CA PHE A 33 -0.15 -12.62 -3.88
C PHE A 33 -1.55 -13.26 -3.72
N GLY A 34 -2.41 -13.20 -4.75
CA GLY A 34 -3.72 -13.86 -4.76
C GLY A 34 -4.89 -13.03 -4.25
N GLY A 35 -4.68 -11.74 -3.95
CA GLY A 35 -5.75 -10.79 -3.66
C GLY A 35 -6.58 -10.45 -4.89
N ARG A 36 -7.82 -9.99 -4.67
CA ARG A 36 -8.73 -9.54 -5.74
C ARG A 36 -8.80 -8.02 -5.81
N VAL A 37 -8.87 -7.48 -7.02
CA VAL A 37 -9.15 -6.06 -7.27
C VAL A 37 -10.58 -5.94 -7.77
N VAL A 38 -11.38 -5.15 -7.08
CA VAL A 38 -12.81 -4.99 -7.33
C VAL A 38 -13.15 -3.53 -7.61
N ARG A 39 -14.32 -3.30 -8.18
CA ARG A 39 -14.84 -1.93 -8.32
C ARG A 39 -15.28 -1.42 -6.96
N GLY A 40 -14.72 -0.29 -6.54
CA GLY A 40 -15.14 0.45 -5.35
C GLY A 40 -16.02 1.65 -5.73
N GLU A 41 -16.46 2.40 -4.72
CA GLU A 41 -17.14 3.67 -4.94
C GLU A 41 -16.18 4.69 -5.58
N PRO A 42 -16.55 5.32 -6.72
CA PRO A 42 -15.72 6.34 -7.34
C PRO A 42 -15.55 7.55 -6.42
N VAL A 43 -14.31 7.81 -6.01
CA VAL A 43 -13.94 9.02 -5.25
C VAL A 43 -12.91 9.82 -6.04
N HIS A 44 -13.19 11.10 -6.27
CA HIS A 44 -12.29 12.02 -6.96
C HIS A 44 -11.88 13.17 -6.06
N GLY A 45 -10.59 13.26 -5.74
CA GLY A 45 -9.98 14.45 -5.14
C GLY A 45 -10.48 14.82 -3.75
N LYS A 46 -11.02 13.86 -3.01
CA LYS A 46 -11.41 14.07 -1.61
C LYS A 46 -10.29 13.65 -0.69
N ALA A 47 -10.00 14.48 0.30
CA ALA A 47 -9.22 14.11 1.45
C ALA A 47 -9.95 12.98 2.19
N ALA A 48 -9.23 11.92 2.49
CA ALA A 48 -9.72 10.75 3.21
C ALA A 48 -8.89 10.56 4.47
N ALA A 49 -9.57 10.26 5.57
CA ALA A 49 -8.96 9.93 6.84
C ALA A 49 -8.60 8.44 6.83
N VAL A 50 -7.34 8.13 6.57
CA VAL A 50 -6.82 6.76 6.47
C VAL A 50 -6.34 6.31 7.85
N GLU A 51 -7.04 5.36 8.44
CA GLU A 51 -6.63 4.70 9.67
C GLU A 51 -5.58 3.64 9.36
N HIS A 52 -4.53 3.56 10.17
CA HIS A 52 -3.45 2.59 9.98
C HIS A 52 -2.98 1.98 11.30
N ASP A 53 -2.26 0.86 11.20
CA ASP A 53 -1.77 0.12 12.36
C ASP A 53 -0.48 0.69 12.99
N GLY A 54 0.14 1.69 12.36
CA GLY A 54 1.32 2.39 12.89
C GLY A 54 2.61 1.57 12.82
N ARG A 55 2.64 0.50 12.03
CA ARG A 55 3.82 -0.37 11.85
C ARG A 55 4.54 -0.05 10.53
N THR A 56 5.84 -0.35 10.49
CA THR A 56 6.73 -0.21 9.31
C THR A 56 6.63 1.17 8.62
N ILE A 57 6.08 1.26 7.40
CA ILE A 57 5.92 2.48 6.63
C ILE A 57 5.05 3.51 7.36
N PHE A 58 4.17 3.06 8.27
CA PHE A 58 3.32 3.92 9.09
C PHE A 58 3.91 4.26 10.47
N ALA A 59 5.13 3.81 10.78
CA ALA A 59 5.74 4.04 12.08
C ALA A 59 5.89 5.54 12.39
N GLY A 60 5.40 5.95 13.57
CA GLY A 60 5.47 7.33 14.04
C GLY A 60 4.61 8.34 13.26
N LEU A 61 3.73 7.88 12.37
CA LEU A 61 2.77 8.74 11.67
C LEU A 61 1.47 8.90 12.49
N PRO A 62 0.79 10.05 12.40
CA PRO A 62 -0.52 10.21 13.04
C PRO A 62 -1.58 9.34 12.37
N SER A 63 -2.49 8.79 13.17
CA SER A 63 -3.65 8.02 12.70
C SER A 63 -4.92 8.71 13.21
N PRO A 64 -5.85 9.11 12.33
CA PRO A 64 -5.82 8.92 10.88
C PRO A 64 -4.83 9.84 10.15
N LEU A 65 -4.29 9.35 9.03
CA LEU A 65 -3.50 10.08 8.04
C LEU A 65 -4.43 10.72 7.00
N GLU A 66 -4.23 12.00 6.68
CA GLU A 66 -4.88 12.60 5.51
C GLU A 66 -4.17 12.18 4.22
N ALA A 67 -4.94 11.55 3.32
CA ALA A 67 -4.48 11.18 1.99
C ALA A 67 -5.56 11.43 0.93
N ALA A 68 -5.14 11.75 -0.29
CA ALA A 68 -6.07 12.00 -1.39
C ALA A 68 -6.50 10.69 -2.08
N ARG A 69 -7.82 10.52 -2.29
CA ARG A 69 -8.40 9.35 -3.00
C ARG A 69 -8.81 9.71 -4.43
N TYR A 70 -8.43 8.85 -5.37
CA TYR A 70 -8.69 9.03 -6.82
C TYR A 70 -9.09 7.74 -7.54
N HIS A 71 -9.65 6.73 -6.84
CA HIS A 71 -9.69 5.35 -7.38
C HIS A 71 -11.09 4.75 -7.46
N SER A 72 -11.45 4.26 -8.64
CA SER A 72 -12.64 3.45 -8.92
C SER A 72 -12.42 1.94 -8.70
N LEU A 73 -11.16 1.52 -8.59
CA LEU A 73 -10.75 0.16 -8.28
C LEU A 73 -10.05 0.13 -6.92
N VAL A 74 -10.36 -0.88 -6.12
CA VAL A 74 -9.83 -1.08 -4.77
C VAL A 74 -9.51 -2.56 -4.54
N VAL A 75 -8.63 -2.85 -3.60
CA VAL A 75 -8.37 -4.23 -3.17
C VAL A 75 -9.54 -4.73 -2.32
N ASP A 76 -9.99 -5.95 -2.59
CA ASP A 76 -11.05 -6.62 -1.84
C ASP A 76 -10.58 -6.86 -0.39
N PRO A 77 -11.42 -6.58 0.62
CA PRO A 77 -11.04 -6.75 2.02
C PRO A 77 -10.82 -8.22 2.42
N HIS A 78 -11.30 -9.19 1.64
CA HIS A 78 -11.02 -10.60 1.84
C HIS A 78 -9.64 -10.94 1.26
N LEU A 79 -8.61 -10.62 2.04
CA LEU A 79 -7.21 -10.83 1.69
C LEU A 79 -6.79 -12.30 1.87
N PRO A 80 -5.88 -12.81 1.03
CA PRO A 80 -5.24 -14.11 1.25
C PRO A 80 -4.39 -14.08 2.52
N ASP A 81 -4.18 -15.25 3.14
CA ASP A 81 -3.52 -15.35 4.46
C ASP A 81 -2.11 -14.74 4.51
N CYS A 82 -1.38 -14.69 3.39
CA CYS A 82 -0.06 -14.09 3.29
C CYS A 82 -0.07 -12.55 3.31
N LEU A 83 -1.23 -11.94 3.09
CA LEU A 83 -1.42 -10.50 3.16
C LEU A 83 -2.21 -10.11 4.40
N GLU A 84 -1.89 -8.95 4.95
CA GLU A 84 -2.68 -8.30 5.98
C GLU A 84 -2.97 -6.85 5.61
N ARG A 85 -4.11 -6.36 6.08
CA ARG A 85 -4.51 -4.97 5.92
C ARG A 85 -3.73 -4.12 6.92
N SER A 86 -2.95 -3.17 6.41
CA SER A 86 -2.14 -2.24 7.23
C SER A 86 -2.78 -0.87 7.37
N ALA A 87 -3.69 -0.50 6.45
CA ALA A 87 -4.46 0.73 6.53
C ALA A 87 -5.84 0.59 5.87
N GLU A 88 -6.81 1.37 6.34
CA GLU A 88 -8.18 1.41 5.80
C GLU A 88 -8.79 2.81 5.83
N GLU A 89 -9.85 3.00 5.04
CA GLU A 89 -10.76 4.13 5.19
C GLU A 89 -12.19 3.62 4.99
N ARG A 90 -13.02 3.69 6.05
CA ARG A 90 -14.43 3.26 6.01
C ARG A 90 -14.64 1.87 5.38
N GLY A 91 -13.78 0.91 5.74
CA GLY A 91 -13.83 -0.46 5.21
C GLY A 91 -13.15 -0.68 3.86
N VAL A 92 -12.68 0.38 3.19
CA VAL A 92 -11.85 0.28 1.98
C VAL A 92 -10.41 0.00 2.37
N VAL A 93 -9.79 -1.01 1.75
CA VAL A 93 -8.37 -1.31 1.94
C VAL A 93 -7.53 -0.16 1.36
N MET A 94 -6.80 0.53 2.23
CA MET A 94 -5.92 1.65 1.86
C MET A 94 -4.43 1.30 1.99
N GLY A 95 -4.12 0.22 2.70
CA GLY A 95 -2.77 -0.32 2.84
C GLY A 95 -2.81 -1.84 3.03
N ILE A 96 -1.85 -2.52 2.41
CA ILE A 96 -1.58 -3.95 2.63
C ILE A 96 -0.10 -4.16 2.91
N ARG A 97 0.19 -5.27 3.59
CA ARG A 97 1.54 -5.75 3.91
C ARG A 97 1.59 -7.26 3.76
N HIS A 98 2.66 -7.78 3.17
CA HIS A 98 2.98 -9.19 3.21
C HIS A 98 3.47 -9.56 4.61
N ARG A 99 3.01 -10.68 5.16
CA ARG A 99 3.35 -11.09 6.54
C ARG A 99 4.82 -11.46 6.71
N GLU A 100 5.41 -12.04 5.68
CA GLU A 100 6.77 -12.61 5.74
C GLU A 100 7.79 -11.93 4.82
N LEU A 101 7.34 -11.16 3.83
CA LEU A 101 8.21 -10.58 2.80
C LEU A 101 8.23 -9.05 2.97
N PRO A 102 9.30 -8.36 2.58
CA PRO A 102 9.39 -6.90 2.66
C PRO A 102 8.58 -6.24 1.54
N ALA A 103 7.29 -6.57 1.43
CA ALA A 103 6.37 -6.08 0.42
C ALA A 103 5.19 -5.38 1.08
N GLU A 104 5.02 -4.11 0.77
CA GLU A 104 3.90 -3.29 1.24
C GLU A 104 3.29 -2.53 0.07
N GLY A 105 2.04 -2.12 0.22
CA GLY A 105 1.40 -1.28 -0.78
C GLY A 105 0.37 -0.34 -0.20
N VAL A 106 0.27 0.85 -0.76
CA VAL A 106 -0.71 1.88 -0.39
C VAL A 106 -1.57 2.28 -1.60
N GLN A 107 -2.87 2.42 -1.37
CA GLN A 107 -3.81 2.79 -2.44
C GLN A 107 -3.75 4.29 -2.76
N PHE A 108 -3.25 5.13 -1.85
CA PHE A 108 -3.07 6.56 -2.03
C PHE A 108 -1.66 6.90 -2.55
N HIS A 109 -1.46 8.14 -2.99
CA HIS A 109 -0.19 8.64 -3.52
C HIS A 109 0.59 9.37 -2.41
N PRO A 110 1.56 8.72 -1.72
CA PRO A 110 2.36 9.37 -0.67
C PRO A 110 3.28 10.47 -1.23
N GLU A 111 3.56 10.47 -2.53
CA GLU A 111 4.33 11.51 -3.21
C GLU A 111 3.55 12.80 -3.45
N SER A 112 2.21 12.76 -3.38
CA SER A 112 1.38 13.93 -3.61
C SER A 112 1.56 14.94 -2.48
N ILE A 113 1.60 16.23 -2.85
CA ILE A 113 1.61 17.37 -1.90
C ILE A 113 0.44 17.29 -0.91
N LEU A 114 -0.66 16.64 -1.32
CA LEU A 114 -1.87 16.48 -0.51
C LEU A 114 -1.77 15.41 0.58
N THR A 115 -0.69 14.61 0.60
CA THR A 115 -0.47 13.63 1.66
C THR A 115 0.47 14.23 2.70
N GLY A 116 -0.09 14.80 3.77
CA GLY A 116 0.66 15.62 4.74
C GLY A 116 1.89 14.94 5.35
N HIS A 117 1.88 13.61 5.47
CA HIS A 117 2.99 12.81 5.99
C HIS A 117 3.62 11.84 4.98
N GLY A 118 3.34 12.01 3.68
CA GLY A 118 3.80 11.09 2.65
C GLY A 118 5.34 10.99 2.54
N ARG A 119 6.06 12.10 2.76
CA ARG A 119 7.54 12.09 2.84
C ARG A 119 8.07 11.26 4.01
N ALA A 120 7.38 11.27 5.15
CA ALA A 120 7.77 10.49 6.32
C ALA A 120 7.50 8.99 6.09
N LEU A 121 6.38 8.65 5.45
CA LEU A 121 6.08 7.29 5.01
C LEU A 121 7.16 6.76 4.07
N LEU A 122 7.54 7.52 3.05
CA LEU A 122 8.62 7.15 2.13
C LEU A 122 9.97 7.00 2.84
N ARG A 123 10.25 7.84 3.84
CA ARG A 123 11.45 7.69 4.68
C ARG A 123 11.42 6.38 5.45
N ASN A 124 10.30 6.03 6.09
CA ASN A 124 10.15 4.77 6.81
C ASN A 124 10.38 3.56 5.88
N PHE A 125 9.87 3.61 4.65
CA PHE A 125 10.14 2.59 3.63
C PHE A 125 11.63 2.49 3.30
N LEU A 126 12.30 3.60 3.04
CA LEU A 126 13.74 3.61 2.72
C LEU A 126 14.60 3.17 3.92
N SER A 127 14.20 3.49 5.14
CA SER A 127 14.89 3.10 6.37
C SER A 127 14.67 1.63 6.74
N SER A 128 13.55 1.03 6.33
CA SER A 128 13.31 -0.42 6.49
C SER A 128 14.02 -1.27 5.42
N GLY A 129 14.49 -0.64 4.33
CA GLY A 129 15.31 -1.27 3.30
C GLY A 129 16.79 -0.92 3.28
N GLY A 130 17.21 -0.03 4.19
CA GLY A 130 18.61 0.28 4.39
C GLY A 130 19.26 -0.81 5.22
N VAL A 131 20.26 -1.47 4.64
CA VAL A 131 21.38 -2.06 5.38
C VAL A 131 21.77 -1.09 6.50
N GLY A 132 21.98 -1.61 7.71
CA GLY A 132 22.48 -0.82 8.84
C GLY A 132 23.75 -0.05 8.54
#